data_AF-N9L780-F1
#
_entry.id   AF-N9L780-F1
#
_cell.length_a   1.000
_cell.length_b   1.000
_cell.length_c   1.000
_cell.angle_alpha   90.00
_cell.angle_beta   90.00
_cell.angle_gamma   90.00
#
_symmetry.space_group_name_H-M   'P 1'
#
loop_
_entity.id
_entity.type
_entity.pdbx_description
1 polymer ?
#
loop_
_entity_poly.entity_id
_entity_poly.type
_entity_poly.pdbx_seq_one_letter_code
_entity_poly.pdbx_strand_id
1 'polypeptide(L)' 'MGFFNTSNQNNRFHNLLLNKKDIFMGDRVEVLIKKHSGASKEIQQIIVQILKERGYSPREIEHMLK' A
#
# COMPACT_ATOMS: atom_id res chain seq x y z
N MET A 1 -15.27 -22.37 18.24
CA MET A 1 -14.66 -21.03 18.33
C MET A 1 -13.64 -20.94 17.22
N GLY A 2 -13.82 -19.99 16.30
CA GLY A 2 -13.25 -19.99 14.96
C GLY A 2 -11.73 -19.86 14.95
N PHE A 3 -11.08 -20.83 14.30
CA PHE A 3 -9.66 -20.86 14.10
C PHE A 3 -9.24 -19.81 13.06
N PHE A 4 -8.25 -19.02 13.45
CA PHE A 4 -7.44 -18.07 12.70
C PHE A 4 -7.33 -18.35 11.20
N ASN A 5 -8.07 -17.59 10.39
CA ASN A 5 -7.88 -17.51 8.94
C ASN A 5 -7.04 -16.29 8.51
N THR A 6 -6.23 -15.72 9.42
CA THR A 6 -5.46 -14.49 9.15
C THR A 6 -4.17 -14.75 8.36
N SER A 7 -3.60 -15.96 8.40
CA SER A 7 -2.35 -16.28 7.67
C SER A 7 -2.50 -16.22 6.15
N ASN A 8 -3.65 -16.60 5.59
CA ASN A 8 -3.84 -16.61 4.15
C ASN A 8 -4.07 -15.20 3.58
N GLN A 9 -4.77 -14.32 4.31
CA GLN A 9 -4.93 -12.91 3.92
C GLN A 9 -3.63 -12.12 4.08
N ASN A 10 -2.87 -12.34 5.15
CA ASN A 10 -1.57 -11.68 5.31
C ASN A 10 -0.59 -12.11 4.22
N ASN A 11 -0.51 -13.40 3.88
CA ASN A 11 0.34 -13.84 2.76
C ASN A 11 -0.09 -13.23 1.43
N ARG A 12 -1.40 -13.11 1.19
CA ARG A 12 -1.92 -12.49 -0.04
C ARG A 12 -1.59 -11.00 -0.09
N PHE A 13 -1.74 -10.27 1.01
CA PHE A 13 -1.37 -8.86 1.11
C PHE A 13 0.14 -8.67 0.97
N HIS A 14 0.94 -9.53 1.59
CA HIS A 14 2.40 -9.46 1.53
C HIS A 14 2.94 -9.76 0.12
N ASN A 15 2.36 -10.75 -0.57
CA ASN A 15 2.66 -11.01 -1.98
C ASN A 15 2.17 -9.89 -2.90
N LEU A 16 0.99 -9.32 -2.63
CA LEU A 16 0.48 -8.19 -3.41
C LEU A 16 1.34 -6.95 -3.20
N LEU A 17 1.81 -6.72 -1.97
CA LEU A 17 2.75 -5.67 -1.61
C LEU A 17 4.06 -5.89 -2.35
N LEU A 18 4.70 -7.06 -2.27
CA LEU A 18 5.98 -7.34 -2.97
C LEU A 18 5.86 -7.18 -4.49
N ASN A 19 4.80 -7.73 -5.08
CA ASN A 19 4.60 -7.70 -6.53
C ASN A 19 4.27 -6.29 -7.03
N LYS A 20 3.45 -5.54 -6.29
CA LYS A 20 3.16 -4.15 -6.63
C LYS A 20 4.24 -3.18 -6.19
N LYS A 21 5.07 -3.49 -5.20
CA LYS A 21 6.15 -2.64 -4.71
C LYS A 21 7.18 -2.41 -5.80
N ASP A 22 7.47 -3.40 -6.64
CA ASP A 22 8.35 -3.24 -7.79
C ASP A 22 7.77 -2.25 -8.81
N ILE A 23 6.49 -2.43 -9.16
CA ILE A 23 5.74 -1.54 -10.06
C ILE A 23 5.70 -0.11 -9.49
N PHE A 24 5.49 0.01 -8.19
CA PHE A 24 5.39 1.28 -7.46
C PHE A 24 6.75 1.91 -7.14
N MET A 25 7.83 1.12 -7.13
CA MET A 25 9.18 1.63 -6.91
C MET A 25 9.68 2.44 -8.11
N GLY A 26 9.21 2.12 -9.32
CA GLY A 26 9.51 2.89 -10.53
C GLY A 26 8.67 4.16 -10.70
N ASP A 27 7.45 4.20 -10.15
CA ASP A 27 6.55 5.34 -10.28
C ASP A 27 6.82 6.45 -9.24
N ARG A 28 6.63 7.70 -9.67
CA ARG A 28 6.63 8.86 -8.76
C ARG A 28 5.44 8.75 -7.82
N VAL A 29 5.64 9.12 -6.56
CA VAL A 29 4.62 9.08 -5.50
C VAL A 29 3.33 9.78 -5.92
N GLU A 30 3.41 10.94 -6.56
CA GLU A 30 2.24 11.68 -7.08
C GLU A 30 1.45 10.88 -8.12
N VAL A 31 2.12 10.17 -9.03
CA VAL A 31 1.46 9.35 -10.05
C VAL A 31 0.76 8.16 -9.39
N LEU A 32 1.44 7.53 -8.44
CA LEU A 32 0.92 6.44 -7.63
C LEU A 32 -0.37 6.82 -6.91
N ILE A 33 -0.35 7.95 -6.23
CA ILE A 33 -1.47 8.46 -5.44
C ILE A 33 -2.61 8.91 -6.35
N LYS A 34 -2.32 9.62 -7.45
CA LYS A 34 -3.34 10.07 -8.39
C LYS A 34 -4.02 8.91 -9.13
N LYS A 35 -3.26 7.88 -9.50
CA LYS A 35 -3.74 6.67 -10.19
C LYS A 35 -4.52 5.74 -9.25
N HIS A 36 -4.33 5.88 -7.94
CA HIS A 36 -4.95 5.03 -6.93
C HIS A 36 -5.78 5.79 -5.87
N SER A 37 -6.10 7.06 -6.11
CA SER A 37 -6.95 7.89 -5.25
C SER A 37 -8.34 7.26 -5.06
N GLY A 38 -8.88 6.62 -6.11
CA GLY A 38 -10.12 5.82 -6.06
C GLY A 38 -9.91 4.31 -5.89
N ALA A 39 -8.70 3.85 -5.53
CA ALA A 39 -8.44 2.43 -5.39
C ALA A 39 -9.03 1.86 -4.08
N SER A 40 -9.25 0.54 -4.06
CA SER A 40 -9.70 -0.16 -2.85
C SER A 40 -8.76 0.09 -1.67
N LYS A 41 -9.29 0.06 -0.44
CA LYS A 41 -8.54 0.21 0.82
C LYS A 41 -7.27 -0.64 0.86
N GLU A 42 -7.32 -1.84 0.28
CA GLU A 42 -6.18 -2.76 0.22
C GLU A 42 -4.99 -2.18 -0.58
N ILE A 43 -5.27 -1.49 -1.69
CA ILE A 43 -4.24 -0.81 -2.48
C ILE A 43 -3.74 0.44 -1.77
N GLN A 44 -4.63 1.21 -1.14
CA GLN A 44 -4.21 2.38 -0.35
C GLN A 44 -3.27 1.98 0.80
N GLN A 45 -3.54 0.86 1.49
CA GLN A 45 -2.66 0.34 2.53
C GLN A 45 -1.29 -0.08 1.99
N ILE A 46 -1.23 -0.67 0.79
CA ILE A 46 0.02 -0.99 0.10
C ILE A 46 0.83 0.28 -0.21
N ILE A 47 0.16 1.33 -0.71
CA ILE A 47 0.81 2.60 -1.02
C ILE A 47 1.37 3.24 0.25
N VAL A 48 0.59 3.28 1.33
CA VAL A 48 1.03 3.79 2.63
C VAL A 48 2.26 3.03 3.15
N GLN A 49 2.28 1.69 3.04
CA GLN A 49 3.42 0.86 3.41
C GLN A 49 4.68 1.24 2.61
N ILE A 50 4.56 1.36 1.29
CA ILE A 50 5.67 1.71 0.39
C ILE A 50 6.20 3.11 0.69
N LEU A 51 5.32 4.08 0.96
CA LEU A 51 5.72 5.44 1.31
C LEU A 51 6.43 5.50 2.66
N LYS A 52 5.97 4.73 3.66
CA LYS A 52 6.69 4.59 4.93
C LYS A 52 8.08 4.00 4.74
N GLU A 53 8.22 2.95 3.93
CA GLU A 53 9.53 2.37 3.61
C GLU A 53 10.46 3.33 2.86
N ARG A 54 9.90 4.24 2.06
CA ARG A 54 10.66 5.31 1.39
C ARG A 54 11.03 6.47 2.32
N GLY A 55 10.60 6.45 3.59
CA GLY A 55 10.92 7.46 4.60
C GLY A 55 9.90 8.59 4.75
N TYR A 56 8.73 8.50 4.10
CA TYR A 56 7.68 9.51 4.24
C TYR A 56 6.96 9.38 5.58
N SER A 57 6.67 10.53 6.20
CA SER A 57 5.93 10.57 7.45
C SER A 57 4.45 10.24 7.23
N PRO A 58 3.77 9.63 8.22
CA PRO A 58 2.32 9.36 8.12
C PRO A 58 1.49 10.60 7.78
N ARG A 59 1.89 11.78 8.29
CA ARG A 59 1.24 13.05 7.98
C ARG A 59 1.40 13.48 6.52
N GLU A 60 2.58 13.27 5.94
CA GLU A 60 2.83 13.58 4.52
C GLU A 60 1.99 12.65 3.63
N ILE A 61 1.95 11.38 3.98
CA ILE A 61 1.17 10.37 3.27
C ILE A 61 -0.33 10.70 3.34
N GLU A 62 -0.84 11.08 4.51
CA GLU A 62 -2.24 11.46 4.70
C GLU A 62 -2.59 12.73 3.92
N HIS A 63 -1.68 13.72 3.89
CA HIS A 63 -1.86 14.93 3.08
C HIS A 63 -1.90 14.66 1.58
N MET A 64 -1.16 13.66 1.11
CA MET A 64 -1.14 13.32 -0.32
C MET A 64 -2.34 12.45 -0.73
N LEU A 65 -2.86 11.60 0.18
CA LEU A 65 -4.02 10.72 -0.10
C LEU A 65 -5.39 11.40 0.07
N LYS A 66 -5.42 12.67 0.51
CA LYS A 66 -6.63 13.47 0.75
C LYS A 66 -7.07 14.22 -0.50
#